data_AF-A0A672R1Q6-F1
#
_entry.id   AF-A0A672R1Q6-F1
#
_cell.length_a   1.000
_cell.length_b   1.000
_cell.length_c   1.000
_cell.angle_alpha   90.00
_cell.angle_beta   90.00
_cell.angle_gamma   90.00
#
_symmetry.space_group_name_H-M   'P 1'
#
loop_
_entity.id
_entity.type
_entity.pdbx_description
1 polymer ?
#
loop_
_entity_poly.entity_id
_entity_poly.type
_entity_poly.pdbx_seq_one_letter_code
_entity_poly.pdbx_strand_id
1 'polypeptide(L)'
;TFRQITRREHVCVHFPLFVCQDAGKETCVYPLPEPQDLFLASEMKFEDFQRDLRKQRKDLNACSAETEKVCNVSSEEHLQPFKDKMEEFLTRVNAKCIAVFLCIQIGLRNKTHIFLELSMFFSVKPKAGEKEVSPNTFFTVWHEFSSNFKELWKRENRCLLQERQAREKATYSVKPKHASGIVSI
;
A
#
# COMPACT_ATOMS: atom_id res chain seq x y z
N THR A 1 7.36 21.89 -34.58
CA THR A 1 7.59 22.49 -33.24
C THR A 1 8.12 21.43 -32.31
N PHE A 2 9.43 21.41 -32.07
CA PHE A 2 10.05 20.45 -31.15
C PHE A 2 9.61 20.80 -29.72
N ARG A 3 8.77 19.95 -29.12
CA ARG A 3 8.46 20.04 -27.68
C ARG A 3 9.77 19.80 -26.93
N GLN A 4 10.23 20.76 -26.14
CA GLN A 4 11.30 20.50 -25.19
C GLN A 4 10.74 19.54 -24.14
N ILE A 5 11.02 18.25 -24.30
CA ILE A 5 10.67 17.21 -23.34
C ILE A 5 11.65 17.35 -22.18
N THR A 6 11.14 17.72 -21.01
CA THR A 6 11.95 17.74 -19.79
C THR A 6 12.43 16.32 -19.45
N ARG A 7 13.57 16.16 -18.75
CA ARG A 7 14.10 14.83 -18.38
C ARG A 7 13.05 13.92 -17.71
N ARG A 8 12.09 14.49 -16.96
CA ARG A 8 10.97 13.77 -16.35
C ARG A 8 9.99 13.22 -17.39
N GLU A 9 9.61 14.03 -18.38
CA GLU A 9 8.75 13.61 -19.47
C GLU A 9 9.43 12.55 -20.35
N HIS A 10 10.75 12.63 -20.56
CA HIS A 10 11.49 11.64 -21.35
C HIS A 10 11.51 10.26 -20.67
N VAL A 11 11.69 10.23 -19.34
CA VAL A 11 11.55 8.98 -18.57
C VAL A 11 10.12 8.48 -18.64
N CYS A 12 9.09 9.33 -18.47
CA CYS A 12 7.69 8.90 -18.58
C CYS A 12 7.26 8.40 -19.97
N VAL A 13 7.87 8.88 -21.05
CA VAL A 13 7.55 8.43 -22.42
C VAL A 13 8.24 7.09 -22.73
N HIS A 14 9.49 6.91 -22.30
CA HIS A 14 10.25 5.68 -22.59
C HIS A 14 10.07 4.56 -21.56
N PHE A 15 9.76 4.88 -20.31
CA PHE A 15 9.60 3.89 -19.23
C PHE A 15 8.42 2.93 -19.47
N PRO A 16 7.22 3.37 -19.91
CA PRO A 16 6.12 2.46 -20.23
C PRO A 16 6.49 1.48 -21.35
N LEU A 17 7.17 1.95 -22.41
CA LEU A 17 7.64 1.13 -23.53
C LEU A 17 8.69 0.09 -23.11
N PHE A 18 9.46 0.37 -22.07
CA PHE A 18 10.54 -0.50 -21.59
C PHE A 18 10.12 -1.42 -20.43
N VAL A 19 9.15 -1.00 -19.60
CA VAL A 19 8.76 -1.68 -18.35
C VAL A 19 7.40 -2.37 -18.46
N CYS A 20 6.54 -1.96 -19.39
CA CYS A 20 5.22 -2.57 -19.56
C CYS A 20 5.07 -3.12 -20.97
N GLN A 21 5.16 -4.45 -21.11
CA GLN A 21 4.94 -5.16 -22.37
C GLN A 21 3.55 -4.89 -22.99
N ASP A 22 2.62 -4.42 -22.16
CA ASP A 22 1.25 -4.05 -22.51
C ASP A 22 1.02 -2.54 -22.66
N ALA A 23 2.08 -1.72 -22.75
CA ALA A 23 1.94 -0.29 -22.98
C ALA A 23 1.02 0.01 -24.19
N GLY A 24 0.03 0.88 -23.99
CA GLY A 24 -1.02 1.17 -24.97
C GLY A 24 -2.08 0.07 -25.17
N LYS A 25 -2.21 -0.90 -24.25
CA LYS A 25 -3.36 -1.83 -24.15
C LYS A 25 -4.23 -1.47 -22.95
N GLU A 26 -5.50 -1.86 -22.97
CA GLU A 26 -6.44 -1.65 -21.86
C GLU A 26 -6.03 -2.40 -20.57
N THR A 27 -5.20 -3.44 -20.70
CA THR A 27 -4.68 -4.26 -19.59
C THR A 27 -3.44 -3.69 -18.91
N CYS A 28 -2.92 -2.54 -19.36
CA CYS A 28 -1.69 -1.95 -18.84
C CYS A 28 -1.87 -1.54 -17.36
N VAL A 29 -1.05 -2.13 -16.46
CA VAL A 29 -1.10 -1.87 -15.01
C VAL A 29 -0.02 -0.86 -14.61
N TYR A 30 -0.34 0.01 -13.67
CA TYR A 30 0.58 0.99 -13.14
C TYR A 30 1.80 0.29 -12.49
N PRO A 31 3.05 0.59 -12.91
CA PRO A 31 4.22 -0.24 -12.55
C PRO A 31 4.90 0.14 -11.23
N LEU A 32 4.46 1.20 -10.55
CA LEU A 32 5.01 1.64 -9.27
C LEU A 32 4.00 1.39 -8.13
N PRO A 33 4.45 1.41 -6.86
CA PRO A 33 3.52 1.37 -5.73
C PRO A 33 2.46 2.47 -5.84
N GLU A 34 1.24 2.11 -5.48
CA GLU A 34 0.11 3.03 -5.53
C GLU A 34 0.37 4.25 -4.64
N PRO A 35 0.11 5.47 -5.12
CA PRO A 35 0.35 6.67 -4.31
C PRO A 35 -0.38 6.63 -2.97
N GLN A 36 -1.57 6.05 -2.93
CA GLN A 36 -2.35 5.92 -1.70
C GLN A 36 -1.65 5.03 -0.67
N ASP A 37 -1.04 3.92 -1.09
CA ASP A 37 -0.30 3.03 -0.17
C ASP A 37 0.95 3.73 0.38
N LEU A 38 1.64 4.51 -0.45
CA LEU A 38 2.80 5.31 -0.04
C LEU A 38 2.40 6.40 0.96
N PHE A 39 1.25 7.04 0.75
CA PHE A 39 0.70 8.00 1.71
C PHE A 39 0.36 7.33 3.04
N LEU A 40 -0.30 6.18 3.03
CA LEU A 40 -0.58 5.44 4.27
C LEU A 40 0.71 5.02 4.99
N ALA A 41 1.74 4.62 4.24
CA ALA A 41 3.04 4.31 4.80
C ALA A 41 3.76 5.54 5.39
N SER A 42 3.56 6.74 4.83
CA SER A 42 4.15 7.99 5.36
C SER A 42 3.52 8.42 6.69
N GLU A 43 2.26 8.06 6.92
CA GLU A 43 1.53 8.37 8.16
C GLU A 43 1.77 7.32 9.26
N MET A 44 2.45 6.22 8.95
CA MET A 44 2.69 5.13 9.90
C MET A 44 3.67 5.55 10.99
N LYS A 45 3.24 5.40 12.25
CA LYS A 45 4.05 5.63 13.45
C LYS A 45 4.16 4.33 14.24
N PHE A 46 5.36 3.77 14.30
CA PHE A 46 5.58 2.48 14.96
C PHE A 46 5.29 2.55 16.46
N GLU A 47 5.45 3.72 17.05
CA GLU A 47 5.22 4.02 18.47
C GLU A 47 3.74 3.93 18.84
N ASP A 48 2.84 4.21 17.90
CA ASP A 48 1.39 4.17 18.11
C ASP A 48 0.93 2.74 18.39
N PHE A 49 1.40 1.76 17.61
CA PHE A 49 1.10 0.34 17.84
C PHE A 49 1.59 -0.13 19.21
N GLN A 50 2.78 0.30 19.61
CA GLN A 50 3.32 -0.05 20.93
C GLN A 50 2.48 0.57 22.06
N ARG A 51 1.99 1.80 21.88
CA ARG A 51 1.13 2.48 22.85
C ARG A 51 -0.21 1.76 23.00
N ASP A 52 -0.83 1.36 21.89
CA ASP A 52 -2.12 0.67 21.91
C ASP A 52 -2.01 -0.71 22.58
N LEU A 53 -0.92 -1.45 22.33
CA LEU A 53 -0.65 -2.73 23.01
C LEU A 53 -0.47 -2.55 24.52
N ARG A 54 0.25 -1.51 24.96
CA ARG A 54 0.40 -1.21 26.40
C ARG A 54 -0.95 -0.89 27.04
N LYS A 55 -1.82 -0.15 26.34
CA LYS A 55 -3.18 0.17 26.81
C LYS A 55 -4.02 -1.10 26.94
N GLN A 56 -4.07 -1.94 25.90
CA GLN A 56 -4.83 -3.19 25.93
C GLN A 56 -4.37 -4.12 27.06
N ARG A 57 -3.05 -4.21 27.32
CA ARG A 57 -2.52 -5.00 28.44
C ARG A 57 -2.93 -4.44 29.79
N LYS A 58 -2.97 -3.12 29.95
CA LYS A 58 -3.45 -2.47 31.19
C LYS A 58 -4.93 -2.77 31.42
N ASP A 59 -5.76 -2.67 30.38
CA ASP A 59 -7.19 -2.94 30.47
C ASP A 59 -7.46 -4.41 30.81
N LEU A 60 -6.67 -5.35 30.25
CA LEU A 60 -6.73 -6.77 30.59
C LEU A 60 -6.36 -7.04 32.04
N ASN A 61 -5.30 -6.41 32.55
CA ASN A 61 -4.89 -6.55 33.96
C ASN A 61 -5.98 -6.02 34.91
N ALA A 62 -6.63 -4.91 34.56
CA ALA A 62 -7.74 -4.37 35.33
C ALA A 62 -8.93 -5.34 35.35
N CYS A 63 -9.28 -5.94 34.20
CA CYS A 63 -10.32 -6.95 34.09
C CYS A 63 -10.02 -8.20 34.93
N SER A 64 -8.76 -8.66 34.92
CA SER A 64 -8.30 -9.77 35.75
C SER A 64 -8.43 -9.46 37.24
N ALA A 65 -8.00 -8.28 37.68
CA ALA A 65 -8.09 -7.88 39.08
C ALA A 65 -9.55 -7.75 39.55
N GLU A 66 -10.44 -7.27 38.68
CA GLU A 66 -11.87 -7.20 39.03
C GLU A 66 -12.51 -8.59 39.10
N THR A 67 -12.13 -9.50 38.19
CA THR A 67 -12.56 -10.91 38.23
C THR A 67 -12.14 -11.55 39.55
N GLU A 68 -10.89 -11.34 39.97
CA GLU A 68 -10.36 -11.87 41.22
C GLU A 68 -11.13 -11.33 42.44
N LYS A 69 -11.44 -10.03 42.47
CA LYS A 69 -12.28 -9.46 43.54
C LYS A 69 -13.65 -10.11 43.61
N VAL A 70 -14.33 -10.25 42.48
CA VAL A 70 -15.67 -10.87 42.43
C VAL A 70 -15.59 -12.31 42.95
N CYS A 71 -14.59 -13.08 42.53
CA CYS A 71 -14.37 -14.44 43.03
C CYS A 71 -14.08 -14.49 44.54
N ASN A 72 -13.31 -13.55 45.07
CA ASN A 72 -12.93 -13.51 46.49
C ASN A 72 -14.07 -13.09 47.43
N VAL A 73 -15.01 -12.26 46.97
CA VAL A 73 -16.16 -11.83 47.78
C VAL A 73 -17.35 -12.77 47.69
N SER A 74 -17.35 -13.68 46.72
CA SER A 74 -18.45 -14.63 46.49
C SER A 74 -18.27 -15.88 47.36
N SER A 75 -19.38 -16.46 47.81
CA SER A 75 -19.38 -17.79 48.41
C SER A 75 -19.22 -18.87 47.34
N GLU A 76 -18.66 -20.03 47.71
CA GLU A 76 -18.37 -21.13 46.78
C GLU A 76 -19.60 -21.56 45.95
N GLU A 77 -20.78 -21.57 46.57
CA GLU A 77 -22.05 -21.93 45.94
C GLU A 77 -22.50 -20.95 44.84
N HIS A 78 -21.94 -19.73 44.81
CA HIS A 78 -22.29 -18.66 43.88
C HIS A 78 -21.15 -18.27 42.93
N LEU A 79 -20.01 -18.95 42.99
CA LEU A 79 -18.84 -18.65 42.17
C LEU A 79 -19.07 -19.01 40.69
N GLN A 80 -19.73 -20.13 40.45
CA GLN A 80 -19.97 -20.62 39.10
C GLN A 80 -21.32 -20.17 38.56
N PRO A 81 -21.43 -19.88 37.25
CA PRO A 81 -20.43 -20.12 36.19
C PRO A 81 -19.50 -18.93 35.90
N PHE A 82 -19.55 -17.87 36.72
CA PHE A 82 -18.83 -16.62 36.45
C PHE A 82 -17.32 -16.85 36.37
N LYS A 83 -16.74 -17.53 37.38
CA LYS A 83 -15.30 -17.78 37.45
C LYS A 83 -14.81 -18.53 36.23
N ASP A 84 -15.41 -19.66 35.88
CA ASP A 84 -14.95 -20.49 34.77
C ASP A 84 -15.00 -19.72 33.44
N LYS A 85 -16.11 -19.00 33.20
CA LYS A 85 -16.27 -18.21 31.97
C LYS A 85 -15.27 -17.06 31.89
N MET A 86 -15.00 -16.39 33.01
CA MET A 86 -14.02 -15.29 33.05
C MET A 86 -12.59 -15.80 32.95
N GLU A 87 -12.24 -16.91 33.58
CA GLU A 87 -10.92 -17.52 33.44
C GLU A 87 -10.66 -18.00 32.00
N GLU A 88 -11.65 -18.62 31.35
CA GLU A 88 -11.57 -18.99 29.94
C GLU A 88 -11.39 -17.76 29.04
N PHE A 89 -12.18 -16.71 29.27
CA PHE A 89 -12.08 -15.45 28.55
C PHE A 89 -10.71 -14.80 28.72
N LEU A 90 -10.25 -14.62 29.96
CA LEU A 90 -8.97 -13.98 30.30
C LEU A 90 -7.80 -14.77 29.71
N THR A 91 -7.83 -16.11 29.79
CA THR A 91 -6.81 -16.97 29.20
C THR A 91 -6.73 -16.78 27.68
N ARG A 92 -7.87 -16.80 26.99
CA ARG A 92 -7.93 -16.60 25.54
C ARG A 92 -7.45 -15.21 25.13
N VAL A 93 -7.90 -14.16 25.82
CA VAL A 93 -7.53 -12.78 25.50
C VAL A 93 -6.04 -12.55 25.80
N ASN A 94 -5.52 -13.05 26.91
CA ASN A 94 -4.10 -12.92 27.25
C ASN A 94 -3.20 -13.61 26.21
N ALA A 95 -3.53 -14.85 25.83
CA ALA A 95 -2.80 -15.57 24.79
C ALA A 95 -2.82 -14.80 23.45
N LYS A 96 -3.97 -14.26 23.04
CA LYS A 96 -4.10 -13.42 21.84
C LYS A 96 -3.28 -12.13 21.95
N CYS A 97 -3.36 -11.42 23.07
CA CYS A 97 -2.59 -10.19 23.30
C CYS A 97 -1.08 -10.46 23.22
N ILE A 98 -0.60 -11.54 23.83
CA ILE A 98 0.83 -11.94 23.77
C ILE A 98 1.23 -12.27 22.32
N ALA A 99 0.41 -13.06 21.61
CA ALA A 99 0.70 -13.42 20.22
C ALA A 99 0.74 -12.19 19.30
N VAL A 100 -0.22 -11.27 19.44
CA VAL A 100 -0.26 -10.01 18.68
C VAL A 100 0.93 -9.13 19.04
N PHE A 101 1.28 -9.02 20.32
CA PHE A 101 2.45 -8.26 20.76
C PHE A 101 3.75 -8.80 20.14
N LEU A 102 3.95 -10.13 20.18
CA LEU A 102 5.12 -10.78 19.57
C LEU A 102 5.16 -10.58 18.05
N CYS A 103 4.02 -10.78 17.38
CA CYS A 103 3.89 -10.59 15.94
C CYS A 103 4.23 -9.15 15.53
N ILE A 104 3.70 -8.17 16.27
CA ILE A 104 4.01 -6.75 16.04
C ILE A 104 5.49 -6.48 16.34
N GLN A 105 6.06 -6.93 17.44
CA GLN A 105 7.48 -6.70 17.76
C GLN A 105 8.44 -7.27 16.69
N ILE A 106 8.26 -8.54 16.32
CA ILE A 106 9.06 -9.20 15.28
C ILE A 106 8.83 -8.51 13.94
N GLY A 107 7.56 -8.28 13.60
CA GLY A 107 7.16 -7.64 12.36
C GLY A 107 7.67 -6.20 12.23
N LEU A 108 7.71 -5.44 13.32
CA LEU A 108 8.26 -4.10 13.37
C LEU A 108 9.77 -4.14 13.20
N ARG A 109 10.49 -4.99 13.96
CA ARG A 109 11.95 -5.12 13.83
C ARG A 109 12.37 -5.45 12.39
N ASN A 110 11.70 -6.41 11.76
CA ASN A 110 12.00 -6.79 10.38
C ASN A 110 11.68 -5.66 9.39
N LYS A 111 10.53 -4.98 9.54
CA LYS A 111 10.15 -3.86 8.67
C LYS A 111 11.07 -2.66 8.83
N THR A 112 11.45 -2.34 10.07
CA THR A 112 12.41 -1.28 10.37
C THR A 112 13.77 -1.58 9.75
N HIS A 113 14.25 -2.83 9.86
CA HIS A 113 15.51 -3.24 9.22
C HIS A 113 15.48 -3.03 7.71
N ILE A 114 14.47 -3.59 7.03
CA ILE A 114 14.32 -3.46 5.57
C ILE A 114 14.16 -1.99 5.17
N PHE A 115 13.41 -1.21 5.95
CA PHE A 115 13.24 0.22 5.71
C PHE A 115 14.55 0.99 5.81
N LEU A 116 15.38 0.70 6.82
CA LEU A 116 16.68 1.35 6.98
C LEU A 116 17.62 0.98 5.84
N GLU A 117 17.68 -0.30 5.44
CA GLU A 117 18.43 -0.74 4.27
C GLU A 117 17.97 -0.01 3.00
N LEU A 118 16.66 0.13 2.80
CA LEU A 118 16.07 0.86 1.68
C LEU A 118 16.47 2.36 1.72
N SER A 119 16.41 2.98 2.90
CA SER A 119 16.79 4.38 3.08
C SER A 119 18.26 4.62 2.77
N MET A 120 19.14 3.69 3.15
CA MET A 120 20.56 3.71 2.82
C MET A 120 20.80 3.52 1.32
N PHE A 121 20.12 2.55 0.71
CA PHE A 121 20.21 2.28 -0.73
C PHE A 121 19.87 3.53 -1.56
N PHE A 122 18.81 4.24 -1.19
CA PHE A 122 18.42 5.50 -1.84
C PHE A 122 19.14 6.73 -1.29
N SER A 123 20.10 6.57 -0.38
CA SER A 123 20.89 7.65 0.23
C SER A 123 20.02 8.76 0.85
N VAL A 124 18.87 8.39 1.41
CA VAL A 124 17.96 9.33 2.07
C VAL A 124 18.55 9.71 3.42
N LYS A 125 18.57 11.01 3.71
CA LYS A 125 19.08 11.54 4.97
C LYS A 125 17.92 11.91 5.90
N PRO A 126 18.08 11.73 7.22
CA PRO A 126 17.08 12.18 8.18
C PRO A 126 16.88 13.70 8.09
N LYS A 127 15.66 14.16 8.35
CA LYS A 127 15.36 15.60 8.44
C LYS A 127 15.91 16.18 9.74
N ALA A 128 16.03 17.51 9.81
CA ALA A 128 16.48 18.19 11.03
C ALA A 128 15.57 17.83 12.22
N GLY A 129 16.18 17.38 13.31
CA GLY A 129 15.47 16.90 14.50
C GLY A 129 15.15 15.40 14.51
N GLU A 130 15.36 14.68 13.42
CA GLU A 130 15.25 13.22 13.36
C GLU A 130 16.60 12.55 13.67
N LYS A 131 16.58 11.48 14.49
CA LYS A 131 17.78 10.66 14.75
C LYS A 131 18.07 9.70 13.59
N GLU A 132 17.01 9.14 13.01
CA GLU A 132 17.03 8.20 11.89
C GLU A 132 15.96 8.63 10.88
N VAL A 133 16.08 8.16 9.64
CA VAL A 133 15.08 8.45 8.61
C VAL A 133 13.72 7.94 9.08
N SER A 134 12.69 8.78 9.08
CA SER A 134 11.33 8.34 9.40
C SER A 134 10.62 7.80 8.15
N PRO A 135 9.60 6.91 8.32
CA PRO A 135 8.72 6.52 7.22
C PRO A 135 8.15 7.74 6.48
N ASN A 136 7.78 8.80 7.20
CA ASN A 136 7.32 10.04 6.60
C ASN A 136 8.38 10.67 5.67
N THR A 137 9.61 10.87 6.17
CA THR A 137 10.71 11.45 5.39
C THR A 137 10.98 10.70 4.08
N PHE A 138 10.86 9.38 4.08
CA PHE A 138 11.06 8.56 2.89
C PHE A 138 9.80 8.51 1.99
N PHE A 139 8.67 8.09 2.54
CA PHE A 139 7.48 7.77 1.75
C PHE A 139 6.74 9.00 1.23
N THR A 140 6.85 10.18 1.85
CA THR A 140 6.28 11.41 1.27
C THR A 140 6.92 11.75 -0.06
N VAL A 141 8.24 11.61 -0.19
CA VAL A 141 8.96 11.85 -1.46
C VAL A 141 8.52 10.84 -2.52
N TRP A 142 8.41 9.56 -2.15
CA TRP A 142 7.94 8.52 -3.06
C TRP A 142 6.47 8.71 -3.45
N HIS A 143 5.62 9.12 -2.52
CA HIS A 143 4.22 9.44 -2.79
C HIS A 143 4.12 10.57 -3.82
N GLU A 144 4.84 11.67 -3.64
CA GLU A 144 4.85 12.77 -4.61
C GLU A 144 5.37 12.33 -5.98
N PHE A 145 6.46 11.56 -6.00
CA PHE A 145 7.02 11.01 -7.24
C PHE A 145 6.01 10.09 -7.95
N SER A 146 5.43 9.12 -7.24
CA SER A 146 4.47 8.17 -7.79
C SER A 146 3.19 8.86 -8.26
N SER A 147 2.66 9.83 -7.51
CA SER A 147 1.49 10.62 -7.92
C SER A 147 1.71 11.30 -9.27
N ASN A 148 2.82 12.05 -9.38
CA ASN A 148 3.17 12.74 -10.63
C ASN A 148 3.41 11.75 -11.78
N PHE A 149 4.16 10.67 -11.51
CA PHE A 149 4.44 9.64 -12.51
C PHE A 149 3.17 8.95 -12.99
N LYS A 150 2.22 8.66 -12.10
CA LYS A 150 0.93 8.04 -12.43
C LYS A 150 0.07 8.90 -13.32
N GLU A 151 0.03 10.21 -13.09
CA GLU A 151 -0.70 11.14 -13.96
C GLU A 151 -0.13 11.14 -15.39
N LEU A 152 1.20 11.21 -15.50
CA LEU A 152 1.90 11.18 -16.78
C LEU A 152 1.70 9.83 -17.49
N TRP A 153 1.89 8.72 -16.77
CA TRP A 153 1.70 7.36 -17.29
C TRP A 153 0.27 7.15 -17.81
N LYS A 154 -0.76 7.63 -17.09
CA LYS A 154 -2.16 7.58 -17.54
C LYS A 154 -2.38 8.39 -18.82
N ARG A 155 -1.75 9.57 -18.93
CA ARG A 155 -1.85 10.43 -20.12
C ARG A 155 -1.21 9.75 -21.33
N GLU A 156 0.02 9.28 -21.19
CA GLU A 156 0.76 8.63 -22.28
C GLU A 156 0.07 7.34 -22.75
N ASN A 157 -0.42 6.50 -21.84
CA ASN A 157 -1.16 5.29 -22.24
C ASN A 157 -2.44 5.61 -23.02
N ARG A 158 -3.17 6.67 -22.66
CA ARG A 158 -4.34 7.11 -23.45
C ARG A 158 -3.94 7.59 -24.84
N CYS A 159 -2.86 8.36 -24.95
CA CYS A 159 -2.34 8.81 -26.25
C CYS A 159 -1.95 7.60 -27.12
N LEU A 160 -1.20 6.64 -26.58
CA LEU A 160 -0.80 5.43 -27.30
C LEU A 160 -2.00 4.59 -27.77
N LEU A 161 -3.03 4.45 -26.93
CA LEU A 161 -4.25 3.74 -27.30
C LEU A 161 -5.00 4.44 -28.44
N GLN A 162 -5.11 5.76 -28.39
CA GLN A 162 -5.72 6.56 -29.45
C GLN A 162 -4.95 6.47 -30.77
N GLU A 163 -3.61 6.53 -30.72
CA GLU A 163 -2.77 6.39 -31.90
C GLU A 163 -2.94 5.01 -32.56
N ARG A 164 -3.05 3.93 -31.77
CA ARG A 164 -3.32 2.59 -32.29
C ARG A 164 -4.68 2.50 -32.99
N GLN A 165 -5.74 2.97 -32.33
CA GLN A 165 -7.09 2.98 -32.91
C GLN A 165 -7.15 3.82 -34.20
N ALA A 166 -6.44 4.95 -34.26
CA ALA A 166 -6.35 5.78 -35.45
C ALA A 166 -5.65 5.06 -36.61
N ARG A 167 -4.53 4.36 -36.33
CA ARG A 167 -3.80 3.54 -37.32
C ARG A 167 -4.66 2.38 -37.85
N GLU A 168 -5.38 1.70 -36.97
CA GLU A 168 -6.31 0.64 -37.36
C GLU A 168 -7.41 1.18 -38.29
N LYS A 169 -8.11 2.26 -37.90
CA LYS A 169 -9.15 2.89 -38.72
C LYS A 169 -8.63 3.37 -40.09
N ALA A 170 -7.44 3.95 -40.13
CA ALA A 170 -6.79 4.34 -41.38
C ALA A 170 -6.56 3.12 -42.30
N THR A 171 -6.14 1.99 -41.73
CA THR A 171 -5.89 0.74 -42.47
C THR A 171 -7.18 0.14 -43.06
N TYR A 172 -8.31 0.21 -42.35
CA TYR A 172 -9.61 -0.25 -42.85
C TYR A 172 -10.20 0.65 -43.97
N SER A 173 -9.88 1.95 -43.96
CA SER A 173 -10.38 2.90 -44.97
C SER A 173 -9.71 2.81 -46.36
N VAL A 174 -8.62 2.05 -46.49
CA VAL A 174 -7.83 1.91 -47.74
C VAL A 174 -8.24 0.68 -48.57
N LYS A 175 -9.19 -0.16 -48.11
CA LYS A 175 -9.71 -1.26 -48.96
C LYS A 175 -10.65 -0.68 -50.05
N PRO A 176 -10.36 -0.88 -51.36
CA PRO A 176 -11.18 -0.29 -52.41
C PRO A 176 -12.58 -0.91 -52.43
N LYS A 177 -13.61 -0.06 -52.54
CA LYS A 177 -14.93 -0.49 -53.00
C LYS A 177 -14.75 -1.08 -54.40
N HIS A 178 -14.75 -2.41 -54.52
CA HIS A 178 -14.96 -3.03 -55.83
C HIS A 178 -16.32 -2.56 -56.34
N ALA A 179 -16.29 -1.71 -57.37
CA ALA A 179 -17.46 -1.34 -58.13
C ALA A 179 -17.97 -2.60 -58.83
N SER A 180 -19.08 -3.15 -58.33
CA SER A 180 -19.87 -4.09 -59.11
C SER A 180 -20.68 -3.27 -60.12
N GLY A 181 -20.07 -3.00 -61.27
CA GLY A 181 -20.67 -2.37 -62.43
C GLY A 181 -20.68 -3.35 -63.59
N ILE A 182 -21.88 -3.78 -63.97
CA ILE A 182 -22.24 -4.64 -65.11
C ILE A 182 -21.70 -4.05 -66.43
N VAL A 183 -21.19 -4.88 -67.34
CA VAL A 183 -21.36 -4.70 -68.80
C VAL A 183 -21.60 -6.07 -69.46
N SER A 184 -22.66 -6.11 -70.26
CA SER A 184 -23.17 -7.20 -71.09
C SER A 184 -22.24 -7.61 -72.24
N ILE A 185 -22.35 -8.87 -72.68
CA ILE A 185 -22.44 -9.28 -74.10
C ILE A 185 -23.45 -10.41 -74.20
#